data_AF-A0A5D8ZWQ1-F1
#
_entry.id   AF-A0A5D8ZWQ1-F1
#
_cell.length_a   1.000
_cell.length_b   1.000
_cell.length_c   1.000
_cell.angle_alpha   90.00
_cell.angle_beta   90.00
_cell.angle_gamma   90.00
#
_symmetry.space_group_name_H-M   'P 1'
#
loop_
_entity.id
_entity.type
_entity.pdbx_description
1 polymer ?
#
loop_
_entity_poly.entity_id
_entity_poly.type
_entity_poly.pdbx_seq_one_letter_code
_entity_poly.pdbx_strand_id
1 'polypeptide(L)'
;MLKRKKESPQAGGEQLLRKMPGQNEVNLAELMDGYSKLLIDDPVRPFREDNLQAIENNVDYGILAALSGTWVSYNVNYNKDIAKPSLASGVHTTIMPSPGTNSGTIPGKFAFDSEEYIEKLTFSIVPGGVRNRGGASELFCGAVKYEQSIKSVNTVQGQDALKYTPIHEENGMYLWLSDVYNHAATKESIERDRGIHAFSKEDAEKYGYTGEYRDEPLVRITPDGEERKQYILLSQLQPGQPYYEIIPAQELKAGAGVDGPYFIPDYSISRSGVIPHGSTITLLGDIIPQNTADNTFYLIEGSPKFPYGKEAWDTNHLSISRTMGNAGVTPDNIIDLDKPAPDWVHETLNDDNDPGSNKIYTQRILADDLYPYSVRPDLRLRDTLRGQKVSNYVHVRMSSKMKTGAQGGILNVPFVNRFVPTVEVDMDMWIETIIEDGKEILQLQYEQIVFFEFDFGNDGGTTSWPHIQVNTLRKIQDIPEDQRKVIEEQFFNTTGSSDSASGCPYHKG
;
A
#
# COMPACT_ATOMS: atom_id res chain seq x y z
N MET A 1 -3.46 13.01 1.65
CA MET A 1 -4.60 12.67 2.54
C MET A 1 -5.95 13.21 2.05
N LEU A 2 -6.99 12.38 2.18
CA LEU A 2 -8.41 12.72 2.10
C LEU A 2 -9.05 12.95 3.48
N LYS A 3 -9.98 13.90 3.53
CA LYS A 3 -10.88 14.12 4.65
C LYS A 3 -12.32 13.82 4.24
N ARG A 4 -13.14 13.39 5.19
CA ARG A 4 -14.59 13.33 5.01
C ARG A 4 -15.22 14.61 5.54
N LYS A 5 -16.19 15.17 4.81
CA LYS A 5 -17.04 16.26 5.30
C LYS A 5 -17.91 15.73 6.44
N LYS A 6 -17.41 15.84 7.68
CA LYS A 6 -18.20 15.58 8.89
C LYS A 6 -18.94 16.86 9.26
N GLU A 7 -20.27 16.82 9.32
CA GLU A 7 -21.07 17.96 9.74
C GLU A 7 -20.75 18.36 11.19
N SER A 8 -20.99 19.63 11.54
CA SER A 8 -20.67 20.16 12.87
C SER A 8 -21.31 19.33 14.00
N PRO A 9 -20.69 19.19 15.18
CA PRO A 9 -21.26 18.44 16.31
C PRO A 9 -22.66 18.91 16.75
N GLN A 10 -23.06 20.14 16.40
CA GLN A 10 -24.39 20.69 16.68
C GLN A 10 -25.48 20.19 15.73
N ALA A 11 -25.11 19.66 14.56
CA ALA A 11 -25.98 18.86 13.69
C ALA A 11 -25.99 17.36 14.10
N GLY A 12 -25.43 17.07 15.28
CA GLY A 12 -25.36 15.74 15.88
C GLY A 12 -26.73 15.12 16.07
N GLY A 13 -27.13 14.29 15.12
CA GLY A 13 -28.32 13.45 15.22
C GLY A 13 -28.55 12.57 14.00
N GLU A 14 -28.35 13.09 12.79
CA GLU A 14 -28.87 12.41 11.60
C GLU A 14 -27.87 11.49 10.88
N GLN A 15 -26.55 11.69 11.00
CA GLN A 15 -25.56 10.72 10.50
C GLN A 15 -25.12 9.67 11.53
N LEU A 16 -25.50 9.82 12.80
CA LEU A 16 -25.23 8.88 13.91
C LEU A 16 -25.93 7.52 13.74
N LEU A 17 -26.70 7.33 12.66
CA LEU A 17 -27.40 6.10 12.30
C LEU A 17 -26.94 5.51 10.96
N ARG A 18 -25.72 5.78 10.49
CA ARG A 18 -25.16 4.95 9.41
C ARG A 18 -24.57 3.68 10.01
N LYS A 19 -25.35 2.60 9.82
CA LYS A 19 -25.16 1.20 10.23
C LYS A 19 -23.68 0.83 10.36
N MET A 20 -23.32 0.22 11.51
CA MET A 20 -22.14 -0.64 11.57
C MET A 20 -22.18 -1.59 10.35
N PRO A 21 -21.06 -1.82 9.64
CA PRO A 21 -21.04 -2.75 8.51
C PRO A 21 -21.34 -4.15 9.02
N GLY A 22 -22.61 -4.51 8.89
CA GLY A 22 -23.22 -5.72 9.37
C GLY A 22 -24.58 -5.84 8.70
N GLN A 23 -24.62 -6.65 7.63
CA GLN A 23 -25.82 -7.19 6.97
C GLN A 23 -26.57 -6.34 5.91
N ASN A 24 -25.97 -5.37 5.23
CA ASN A 24 -26.47 -4.92 3.92
C ASN A 24 -25.31 -4.66 2.96
N GLU A 25 -25.51 -4.93 1.67
CA GLU A 25 -24.52 -4.79 0.59
C GLU A 25 -23.78 -3.45 0.69
N VAL A 26 -22.45 -3.50 0.68
CA VAL A 26 -21.62 -2.30 0.80
C VAL A 26 -21.64 -1.56 -0.54
N ASN A 27 -22.12 -0.33 -0.55
CA ASN A 27 -22.18 0.52 -1.73
C ASN A 27 -21.00 1.51 -1.77
N LEU A 28 -20.21 1.49 -2.86
CA LEU A 28 -19.02 2.35 -2.98
C LEU A 28 -19.37 3.84 -3.07
N ALA A 29 -20.50 4.22 -3.68
CA ALA A 29 -20.92 5.60 -3.75
C ALA A 29 -21.26 6.16 -2.38
N GLU A 30 -21.96 5.39 -1.54
CA GLU A 30 -22.24 5.80 -0.15
C GLU A 30 -20.99 5.89 0.72
N LEU A 31 -20.02 4.97 0.50
CA LEU A 31 -18.74 4.99 1.22
C LEU A 31 -17.89 6.20 0.83
N MET A 32 -17.83 6.51 -0.46
CA MET A 32 -17.00 7.59 -0.99
C MET A 32 -17.67 8.96 -0.94
N ASP A 33 -18.96 9.02 -0.59
CA ASP A 33 -19.70 10.26 -0.43
C ASP A 33 -19.08 11.18 0.65
N GLY A 34 -18.93 12.45 0.28
CA GLY A 34 -18.41 13.52 1.14
C GLY A 34 -16.89 13.54 1.32
N TYR A 35 -16.12 12.72 0.60
CA TYR A 35 -14.66 12.78 0.63
C TYR A 35 -14.09 13.89 -0.25
N SER A 36 -13.10 14.62 0.28
CA SER A 36 -12.34 15.64 -0.45
C SER A 36 -10.87 15.63 -0.03
N LYS A 37 -10.00 16.24 -0.84
CA LYS A 37 -8.62 16.52 -0.43
C LYS A 37 -8.62 17.43 0.80
N LEU A 38 -7.73 17.15 1.75
CA LEU A 38 -7.44 18.05 2.87
C LEU A 38 -6.54 19.20 2.38
N LEU A 39 -6.95 20.44 2.65
CA LEU A 39 -6.27 21.67 2.27
C LEU A 39 -5.79 22.43 3.50
N ILE A 40 -4.82 23.33 3.33
CA ILE A 40 -4.26 24.12 4.44
C ILE A 40 -5.27 25.08 5.08
N ASP A 41 -6.25 25.55 4.31
CA ASP A 41 -7.32 26.45 4.79
C ASP A 41 -8.47 25.69 5.46
N ASP A 42 -8.41 24.35 5.52
CA ASP A 42 -9.44 23.57 6.16
C ASP A 42 -9.40 23.72 7.68
N PRO A 43 -10.56 23.86 8.34
CA PRO A 43 -10.61 24.03 9.78
C PRO A 43 -10.08 22.78 10.50
N VAL A 44 -9.15 22.99 11.43
CA VAL A 44 -8.62 21.93 12.28
C VAL A 44 -9.58 21.65 13.42
N ARG A 45 -9.88 20.37 13.66
CA ARG A 45 -10.81 19.95 14.71
C ARG A 45 -10.10 19.90 16.05
N PRO A 46 -10.58 20.59 17.10
CA PRO A 46 -10.02 20.45 18.44
C PRO A 46 -10.39 19.07 19.00
N PHE A 47 -9.39 18.39 19.56
CA PHE A 47 -9.59 17.23 20.40
C PHE A 47 -9.97 17.67 21.81
N ARG A 48 -10.88 16.91 22.43
CA ARG A 48 -11.24 17.06 23.83
C ARG A 48 -11.39 15.67 24.44
N GLU A 49 -10.82 15.48 25.63
CA GLU A 49 -10.81 14.17 26.29
C GLU A 49 -12.23 13.65 26.62
N ASP A 50 -13.21 14.55 26.83
CA ASP A 50 -14.62 14.17 27.03
C ASP A 50 -15.25 13.50 25.80
N ASN A 51 -14.73 13.77 24.61
CA ASN A 51 -15.19 13.18 23.35
C ASN A 51 -14.42 11.92 22.94
N LEU A 52 -13.42 11.48 23.70
CA LEU A 52 -12.53 10.37 23.33
C LEU A 52 -13.32 9.12 22.93
N GLN A 53 -14.23 8.66 23.79
CA GLN A 53 -14.99 7.44 23.53
C GLN A 53 -15.88 7.56 22.30
N ALA A 54 -16.45 8.75 22.05
CA ALA A 54 -17.27 9.00 20.87
C ALA A 54 -16.43 8.97 19.58
N ILE A 55 -15.20 9.50 19.61
CA ILE A 55 -14.27 9.44 18.47
C ILE A 55 -13.86 7.99 18.21
N GLU A 56 -13.47 7.25 19.26
CA GLU A 56 -13.08 5.85 19.13
C GLU A 56 -14.22 5.00 18.55
N ASN A 57 -15.45 5.18 19.03
CA ASN A 57 -16.59 4.40 18.56
C ASN A 57 -17.03 4.73 17.12
N ASN A 58 -16.67 5.90 16.60
CA ASN A 58 -17.12 6.41 15.29
C ASN A 58 -15.93 6.74 14.36
N VAL A 59 -14.84 5.97 14.46
CA VAL A 59 -13.70 6.13 13.56
C VAL A 59 -14.10 5.87 12.13
N ASP A 60 -13.54 6.66 11.21
CA ASP A 60 -13.71 6.42 9.78
C ASP A 60 -12.76 5.31 9.31
N TYR A 61 -13.28 4.33 8.57
CA TYR A 61 -12.49 3.30 7.90
C TYR A 61 -12.28 3.61 6.41
N GLY A 62 -12.90 4.67 5.89
CA GLY A 62 -12.84 5.06 4.49
C GLY A 62 -13.18 3.93 3.54
N ILE A 63 -12.46 3.87 2.42
CA ILE A 63 -12.65 2.82 1.42
C ILE A 63 -12.29 1.44 1.95
N LEU A 64 -11.45 1.33 2.98
CA LEU A 64 -11.04 0.04 3.56
C LEU A 64 -12.23 -0.70 4.19
N ALA A 65 -13.31 0.00 4.54
CA ALA A 65 -14.56 -0.63 4.97
C ALA A 65 -15.12 -1.63 3.93
N ALA A 66 -14.95 -1.34 2.64
CA ALA A 66 -15.41 -2.19 1.56
C ALA A 66 -14.75 -3.57 1.54
N LEU A 67 -13.50 -3.64 2.03
CA LEU A 67 -12.71 -4.86 2.03
C LEU A 67 -13.21 -5.89 3.05
N SER A 68 -14.03 -5.51 4.04
CA SER A 68 -14.44 -6.44 5.10
C SER A 68 -15.10 -7.73 4.56
N GLY A 69 -14.60 -8.87 5.04
CA GLY A 69 -15.05 -10.21 4.67
C GLY A 69 -13.94 -11.06 4.06
N THR A 70 -14.33 -12.23 3.56
CA THR A 70 -13.42 -13.18 2.89
C THR A 70 -13.59 -13.11 1.39
N TRP A 71 -12.49 -12.83 0.71
CA TRP A 71 -12.34 -12.72 -0.73
C TRP A 71 -11.55 -13.90 -1.26
N VAL A 72 -11.98 -14.39 -2.41
CA VAL A 72 -11.42 -15.59 -3.02
C VAL A 72 -11.33 -15.41 -4.53
N SER A 73 -10.40 -16.12 -5.16
CA SER A 73 -10.19 -16.09 -6.60
C SER A 73 -11.46 -16.30 -7.40
N TYR A 74 -11.69 -15.43 -8.39
CA TYR A 74 -12.79 -15.51 -9.34
C TYR A 74 -12.23 -15.78 -10.74
N ASN A 75 -12.28 -17.04 -11.16
CA ASN A 75 -11.70 -17.52 -12.41
C ASN A 75 -12.70 -17.45 -13.57
N VAL A 76 -12.36 -16.72 -14.62
CA VAL A 76 -13.17 -16.58 -15.84
C VAL A 76 -12.29 -16.42 -17.06
N ASN A 77 -12.80 -16.87 -18.21
CA ASN A 77 -12.08 -16.87 -19.48
C ASN A 77 -12.85 -16.05 -20.53
N TYR A 78 -13.00 -14.74 -20.29
CA TYR A 78 -13.76 -13.89 -21.20
C TYR A 78 -12.98 -13.46 -22.45
N ASN A 79 -11.64 -13.47 -22.39
CA ASN A 79 -10.82 -13.20 -23.56
C ASN A 79 -10.78 -14.41 -24.49
N LYS A 80 -11.48 -14.31 -25.62
CA LYS A 80 -11.57 -15.37 -26.64
C LYS A 80 -10.33 -15.48 -27.53
N ASP A 81 -9.43 -14.50 -27.47
CA ASP A 81 -8.18 -14.51 -28.22
C ASP A 81 -7.14 -15.44 -27.58
N ILE A 82 -7.34 -15.82 -26.31
CA ILE A 82 -6.51 -16.78 -25.58
C ILE A 82 -7.13 -18.17 -25.74
N ALA A 83 -6.43 -19.05 -26.48
CA ALA A 83 -6.96 -20.36 -26.83
C ALA A 83 -7.01 -21.35 -25.65
N LYS A 84 -6.06 -21.24 -24.71
CA LYS A 84 -5.98 -22.12 -23.54
C LYS A 84 -6.72 -21.49 -22.36
N PRO A 85 -7.75 -22.14 -21.80
CA PRO A 85 -8.42 -21.62 -20.62
C PRO A 85 -7.47 -21.63 -19.41
N SER A 86 -7.58 -20.58 -18.61
CA SER A 86 -6.85 -20.39 -17.36
C SER A 86 -7.26 -21.38 -16.29
N LEU A 87 -6.28 -21.95 -15.59
CA LEU A 87 -6.50 -22.85 -14.46
C LEU A 87 -7.01 -22.10 -13.23
N ALA A 88 -6.60 -20.84 -13.06
CA ALA A 88 -7.01 -19.97 -11.98
C ALA A 88 -6.95 -18.49 -12.39
N SER A 89 -7.52 -17.59 -11.59
CA SER A 89 -7.53 -16.14 -11.88
C SER A 89 -6.23 -15.43 -11.51
N GLY A 90 -5.53 -15.93 -10.48
CA GLY A 90 -4.28 -15.34 -10.03
C GLY A 90 -3.14 -15.73 -10.94
N VAL A 91 -2.24 -14.78 -11.22
CA VAL A 91 -0.97 -15.05 -11.93
C VAL A 91 0.15 -14.45 -11.10
N HIS A 92 1.19 -15.24 -10.85
CA HIS A 92 2.43 -14.72 -10.25
C HIS A 92 3.62 -15.04 -11.12
N THR A 93 4.53 -14.08 -11.22
CA THR A 93 5.82 -14.26 -11.87
C THR A 93 6.92 -14.04 -10.84
N THR A 94 7.75 -15.05 -10.67
CA THR A 94 8.81 -15.10 -9.68
C THR A 94 10.15 -15.25 -10.38
N ILE A 95 11.17 -14.58 -9.86
CA ILE A 95 12.55 -14.82 -10.26
C ILE A 95 13.43 -15.17 -9.07
N MET A 96 14.26 -16.20 -9.25
CA MET A 96 15.15 -16.70 -8.22
C MET A 96 16.57 -16.87 -8.77
N PRO A 97 17.61 -16.71 -7.93
CA PRO A 97 18.96 -17.08 -8.32
C PRO A 97 18.99 -18.57 -8.68
N SER A 98 19.62 -18.91 -9.81
CA SER A 98 19.75 -20.31 -10.21
C SER A 98 20.57 -21.08 -9.18
N PRO A 99 20.25 -22.37 -8.92
CA PRO A 99 21.06 -23.21 -8.05
C PRO A 99 22.54 -23.20 -8.46
N GLY A 100 23.43 -23.09 -7.47
CA GLY A 100 24.88 -23.05 -7.68
C GLY A 100 25.46 -21.69 -8.06
N THR A 101 24.65 -20.64 -8.19
CA THR A 101 25.12 -19.26 -8.38
C THR A 101 25.48 -18.61 -7.05
N ASN A 102 26.49 -17.74 -7.07
CA ASN A 102 26.79 -16.79 -6.01
C ASN A 102 27.65 -15.66 -6.56
N SER A 103 27.60 -14.51 -5.89
CA SER A 103 28.30 -13.27 -6.28
C SER A 103 29.81 -13.43 -6.44
N GLY A 104 30.43 -14.40 -5.75
CA GLY A 104 31.87 -14.62 -5.75
C GLY A 104 32.38 -15.59 -6.80
N THR A 105 31.52 -16.35 -7.50
CA THR A 105 31.95 -17.36 -8.48
C THR A 105 31.23 -17.25 -9.82
N ILE A 106 29.90 -17.39 -9.83
CA ILE A 106 29.06 -17.35 -11.02
C ILE A 106 27.94 -16.36 -10.71
N PRO A 107 28.19 -15.05 -10.91
CA PRO A 107 27.17 -14.05 -10.69
C PRO A 107 26.07 -14.16 -11.75
N GLY A 108 24.87 -13.73 -11.36
CA GLY A 108 23.85 -13.30 -12.30
C GLY A 108 23.23 -14.34 -13.23
N LYS A 109 23.06 -15.61 -12.80
CA LYS A 109 22.15 -16.56 -13.49
C LYS A 109 20.85 -16.74 -12.70
N PHE A 110 19.74 -16.80 -13.42
CA PHE A 110 18.40 -16.80 -12.84
C PHE A 110 17.48 -17.86 -13.42
N ALA A 111 16.53 -18.28 -12.59
CA ALA A 111 15.35 -19.04 -12.96
C ALA A 111 14.13 -18.13 -12.89
N PHE A 112 13.35 -18.13 -13.96
CA PHE A 112 12.03 -17.50 -14.02
C PHE A 112 10.98 -18.58 -13.84
N ASP A 113 9.97 -18.29 -13.05
CA ASP A 113 8.78 -19.11 -12.88
C ASP A 113 7.53 -18.27 -13.02
N SER A 114 6.50 -18.85 -13.60
CA SER A 114 5.23 -18.21 -13.89
C SER A 114 4.14 -19.24 -13.68
N GLU A 115 3.29 -19.02 -12.68
CA GLU A 115 2.22 -19.96 -12.37
C GLU A 115 0.87 -19.25 -12.20
N GLU A 116 -0.19 -20.02 -12.41
CA GLU A 116 -1.54 -19.61 -12.03
C GLU A 116 -1.82 -20.06 -10.59
N TYR A 117 -2.59 -19.28 -9.84
CA TYR A 117 -2.88 -19.57 -8.45
C TYR A 117 -4.31 -19.21 -8.04
N ILE A 118 -4.80 -19.90 -7.01
CA ILE A 118 -5.99 -19.51 -6.24
C ILE A 118 -5.58 -18.91 -4.91
N GLU A 119 -6.43 -18.04 -4.40
CA GLU A 119 -6.16 -17.25 -3.21
C GLU A 119 -7.38 -17.15 -2.31
N LYS A 120 -7.12 -17.09 -1.00
CA LYS A 120 -8.05 -16.65 0.03
C LYS A 120 -7.44 -15.43 0.75
N LEU A 121 -8.18 -14.33 0.76
CA LEU A 121 -7.79 -13.08 1.43
C LEU A 121 -8.93 -12.64 2.36
N THR A 122 -8.67 -12.61 3.66
CA THR A 122 -9.68 -12.24 4.65
C THR A 122 -9.33 -10.91 5.30
N PHE A 123 -10.28 -9.97 5.29
CA PHE A 123 -10.16 -8.69 5.96
C PHE A 123 -11.09 -8.59 7.17
N SER A 124 -10.53 -8.23 8.31
CA SER A 124 -11.26 -8.06 9.57
C SER A 124 -11.14 -6.64 10.09
N ILE A 125 -12.27 -5.95 10.25
CA ILE A 125 -12.32 -4.65 10.90
C ILE A 125 -11.84 -4.78 12.34
N VAL A 126 -10.91 -3.93 12.76
CA VAL A 126 -10.56 -3.74 14.16
C VAL A 126 -11.57 -2.73 14.74
N PRO A 127 -12.44 -3.14 15.68
CA PRO A 127 -13.45 -2.25 16.22
C PRO A 127 -12.81 -1.08 16.97
N GLY A 128 -13.28 0.12 16.68
CA GLY A 128 -12.82 1.34 17.33
C GLY A 128 -11.59 1.97 16.67
N GLY A 129 -11.45 3.28 16.89
CA GLY A 129 -10.32 4.05 16.40
C GLY A 129 -9.03 3.76 17.16
N VAL A 130 -7.95 3.47 16.43
CA VAL A 130 -6.63 3.29 17.03
C VAL A 130 -5.97 4.66 17.22
N ARG A 131 -5.89 5.11 18.48
CA ARG A 131 -5.36 6.44 18.85
C ARG A 131 -3.83 6.50 18.77
N ASN A 132 -3.31 7.54 18.13
CA ASN A 132 -1.90 7.90 18.03
C ASN A 132 -1.70 9.32 18.60
N ARG A 133 -0.86 9.44 19.64
CA ARG A 133 -0.61 10.70 20.36
C ARG A 133 0.67 11.37 19.85
N GLY A 134 0.54 12.56 19.29
CA GLY A 134 1.65 13.38 18.78
C GLY A 134 1.94 14.64 19.61
N GLY A 135 1.48 14.70 20.87
CA GLY A 135 1.54 15.91 21.68
C GLY A 135 0.38 16.85 21.33
N ALA A 136 0.64 17.91 20.58
CA ALA A 136 -0.39 18.86 20.13
C ALA A 136 -1.27 18.32 18.98
N SER A 137 -1.05 17.09 18.53
CA SER A 137 -1.80 16.44 17.46
C SER A 137 -2.25 15.05 17.90
N GLU A 138 -3.47 14.68 17.51
CA GLU A 138 -4.05 13.36 17.74
C GLU A 138 -4.50 12.79 16.40
N LEU A 139 -4.22 11.52 16.16
CA LEU A 139 -4.65 10.78 14.98
C LEU A 139 -5.39 9.52 15.42
N PHE A 140 -6.58 9.29 14.88
CA PHE A 140 -7.34 8.06 15.06
C PHE A 140 -7.40 7.30 13.74
N CYS A 141 -6.92 6.07 13.75
CA CYS A 141 -6.87 5.25 12.55
C CYS A 141 -8.03 4.24 12.51
N GLY A 142 -8.72 4.16 11.39
CA GLY A 142 -9.59 3.03 11.08
C GLY A 142 -8.74 1.84 10.63
N ALA A 143 -8.71 0.76 11.41
CA ALA A 143 -7.81 -0.37 11.21
C ALA A 143 -8.51 -1.60 10.64
N VAL A 144 -7.90 -2.23 9.64
CA VAL A 144 -8.40 -3.46 8.98
C VAL A 144 -7.27 -4.49 8.91
N LYS A 145 -7.38 -5.58 9.65
CA LYS A 145 -6.45 -6.71 9.56
C LYS A 145 -6.65 -7.44 8.23
N TYR A 146 -5.58 -8.02 7.67
CA TYR A 146 -5.69 -8.96 6.58
C TYR A 146 -4.87 -10.23 6.83
N GLU A 147 -5.37 -11.34 6.27
CA GLU A 147 -4.73 -12.65 6.22
C GLU A 147 -4.89 -13.21 4.80
N GLN A 148 -3.78 -13.61 4.18
CA GLN A 148 -3.69 -14.06 2.80
C GLN A 148 -3.08 -15.46 2.75
N SER A 149 -3.69 -16.35 1.98
CA SER A 149 -3.18 -17.69 1.68
C SER A 149 -3.26 -17.96 0.18
N ILE A 150 -2.18 -18.41 -0.44
CA ILE A 150 -2.10 -18.69 -1.87
C ILE A 150 -1.70 -20.15 -2.12
N LYS A 151 -2.39 -20.78 -3.08
CA LYS A 151 -2.01 -22.08 -3.63
C LYS A 151 -1.84 -22.01 -5.15
N SER A 152 -0.69 -22.45 -5.67
CA SER A 152 -0.50 -22.60 -7.12
C SER A 152 -1.39 -23.72 -7.66
N VAL A 153 -1.81 -23.58 -8.91
CA VAL A 153 -2.69 -24.54 -9.60
C VAL A 153 -1.95 -25.07 -10.82
N ASN A 154 -1.68 -26.37 -10.80
CA ASN A 154 -0.86 -27.02 -11.83
C ASN A 154 -1.53 -28.29 -12.37
N THR A 155 -1.36 -28.55 -13.66
CA THR A 155 -1.67 -29.86 -14.26
C THR A 155 -0.52 -30.83 -14.01
N VAL A 156 -0.83 -32.08 -13.65
CA VAL A 156 0.19 -33.14 -13.50
C VAL A 156 0.05 -34.12 -14.66
N GLN A 157 1.16 -34.41 -15.35
CA GLN A 157 1.14 -35.33 -16.48
C GLN A 157 0.60 -36.70 -16.07
N GLY A 158 -0.43 -37.17 -16.76
CA GLY A 158 -1.08 -38.45 -16.47
C GLY A 158 -2.11 -38.41 -15.33
N GLN A 159 -2.48 -37.23 -14.84
CA GLN A 159 -3.57 -37.04 -13.88
C GLN A 159 -4.59 -36.03 -14.42
N ASP A 160 -5.88 -36.38 -14.33
CA ASP A 160 -6.96 -35.48 -14.74
C ASP A 160 -7.25 -34.38 -13.69
N ALA A 161 -6.90 -34.64 -12.42
CA ALA A 161 -7.10 -33.70 -11.33
C ALA A 161 -6.00 -32.63 -11.30
N LEU A 162 -6.41 -31.38 -11.02
CA LEU A 162 -5.47 -30.30 -10.77
C LEU A 162 -4.77 -30.49 -9.42
N LYS A 163 -3.49 -30.13 -9.37
CA LYS A 163 -2.70 -30.11 -8.14
C LYS A 163 -2.68 -28.70 -7.57
N TYR A 164 -3.04 -28.59 -6.29
CA TYR A 164 -3.00 -27.35 -5.52
C TYR A 164 -1.85 -27.39 -4.53
N THR A 165 -0.87 -26.49 -4.66
CA THR A 165 0.32 -26.48 -3.79
C THR A 165 0.38 -25.17 -3.01
N PRO A 166 0.40 -25.18 -1.66
CA PRO A 166 0.63 -23.96 -0.88
C PRO A 166 1.99 -23.34 -1.24
N ILE A 167 1.99 -22.07 -1.62
CA ILE A 167 3.21 -21.36 -2.03
C ILE A 167 3.45 -20.07 -1.25
N HIS A 168 2.41 -19.48 -0.64
CA HIS A 168 2.56 -18.20 0.04
C HIS A 168 1.49 -18.00 1.12
N GLU A 169 1.90 -17.33 2.20
CA GLU A 169 1.04 -16.82 3.26
C GLU A 169 1.46 -15.38 3.52
N GLU A 170 0.55 -14.49 3.90
CA GLU A 170 0.91 -13.12 4.30
C GLU A 170 -0.13 -12.61 5.29
N ASN A 171 0.28 -11.79 6.26
CA ASN A 171 -0.67 -11.13 7.13
C ASN A 171 -0.20 -9.74 7.55
N GLY A 172 -1.15 -8.92 7.95
CA GLY A 172 -0.86 -7.54 8.31
C GLY A 172 -2.09 -6.69 8.60
N MET A 173 -1.96 -5.40 8.36
CA MET A 173 -3.00 -4.42 8.64
C MET A 173 -2.96 -3.26 7.64
N TYR A 174 -4.14 -2.79 7.25
CA TYR A 174 -4.36 -1.51 6.61
C TYR A 174 -4.89 -0.50 7.63
N LEU A 175 -4.41 0.74 7.55
CA LEU A 175 -4.81 1.86 8.40
C LEU A 175 -5.33 2.99 7.52
N TRP A 176 -6.54 3.47 7.82
CA TRP A 176 -7.10 4.71 7.30
C TRP A 176 -6.72 5.88 8.20
N LEU A 177 -5.97 6.85 7.67
CA LEU A 177 -5.27 7.89 8.45
C LEU A 177 -6.01 9.25 8.48
N SER A 178 -7.30 9.31 8.12
CA SER A 178 -7.99 10.58 7.85
C SER A 178 -8.41 11.39 9.09
N ASP A 179 -8.46 10.78 10.28
CA ASP A 179 -9.04 11.42 11.47
C ASP A 179 -7.98 12.11 12.35
N VAL A 180 -7.56 13.31 11.94
CA VAL A 180 -6.62 14.17 12.68
C VAL A 180 -7.34 15.26 13.48
N TYR A 181 -6.83 15.55 14.68
CA TYR A 181 -7.30 16.58 15.61
C TYR A 181 -6.13 17.35 16.24
N ASN A 182 -6.39 18.59 16.63
CA ASN A 182 -5.48 19.42 17.43
C ASN A 182 -5.74 19.23 18.92
N HIS A 183 -4.72 18.92 19.70
CA HIS A 183 -4.82 18.72 21.15
C HIS A 183 -4.00 19.76 21.89
N ALA A 184 -4.56 20.96 22.02
CA ALA A 184 -3.95 22.03 22.79
C ALA A 184 -3.82 21.67 24.28
N ALA A 185 -2.73 22.11 24.91
CA ALA A 185 -2.51 21.92 26.33
C ALA A 185 -3.55 22.69 27.15
N THR A 186 -4.16 22.05 28.15
CA THR A 186 -4.98 22.72 29.16
C THR A 186 -4.22 22.84 30.48
N LYS A 187 -4.68 23.69 31.39
CA LYS A 187 -4.08 23.79 32.71
C LYS A 187 -4.09 22.43 33.43
N GLU A 188 -5.21 21.72 33.33
CA GLU A 188 -5.41 20.40 33.91
C GLU A 188 -4.47 19.36 33.30
N SER A 189 -4.27 19.37 31.97
CA SER A 189 -3.38 18.41 31.31
C SER A 189 -1.92 18.64 31.71
N ILE A 190 -1.49 19.90 31.84
CA ILE A 190 -0.13 20.26 32.27
C ILE A 190 0.12 19.79 33.70
N GLU A 191 -0.81 20.09 34.61
CA GLU A 191 -0.72 19.69 36.02
C GLU A 191 -0.72 18.17 36.19
N ARG A 192 -1.53 17.45 35.41
CA ARG A 192 -1.69 16.00 35.50
C ARG A 192 -0.51 15.22 34.92
N ASP A 193 -0.03 15.58 33.73
CA ASP A 193 0.85 14.69 32.96
C ASP A 193 2.34 14.82 33.37
N ARG A 194 2.85 16.04 33.52
CA ARG A 194 4.27 16.30 33.88
C ARG A 194 4.43 16.85 35.31
N GLY A 195 3.39 17.53 35.82
CA GLY A 195 3.52 18.38 37.00
C GLY A 195 4.26 19.68 36.68
N ILE A 196 4.04 20.71 37.50
CA ILE A 196 4.58 22.06 37.28
C ILE A 196 5.86 22.26 38.09
N HIS A 197 6.97 22.61 37.44
CA HIS A 197 8.17 23.10 38.13
C HIS A 197 8.04 24.60 38.40
N ALA A 198 7.59 24.95 39.62
CA ALA A 198 7.05 26.27 39.96
C ALA A 198 8.09 27.33 40.37
N PHE A 199 9.41 27.05 40.33
CA PHE A 199 10.43 28.10 40.46
C PHE A 199 11.84 27.57 40.11
N SER A 200 12.59 28.31 39.30
CA SER A 200 14.00 28.04 38.99
C SER A 200 14.91 29.10 39.61
N LYS A 201 15.71 28.71 40.60
CA LYS A 201 16.78 29.57 41.17
C LYS A 201 17.78 29.98 40.09
N GLU A 202 18.07 29.07 39.18
CA GLU A 202 19.01 29.28 38.09
C GLU A 202 18.50 30.35 37.11
N ASP A 203 17.20 30.37 36.78
CA ASP A 203 16.64 31.39 35.89
C ASP A 203 16.63 32.78 36.56
N ALA A 204 16.41 32.83 37.88
CA ALA A 204 16.52 34.06 38.66
C ALA A 204 17.96 34.59 38.67
N GLU A 205 18.95 33.73 38.87
CA GLU A 205 20.37 34.08 38.90
C GLU A 205 20.92 34.47 37.52
N LYS A 206 20.56 33.74 36.46
CA LYS A 206 21.11 33.95 35.11
C LYS A 206 20.38 35.03 34.31
N TYR A 207 19.07 35.12 34.45
CA TYR A 207 18.21 35.94 33.59
C TYR A 207 17.40 36.99 34.34
N GLY A 208 17.43 36.99 35.68
CA GLY A 208 16.61 37.89 36.49
C GLY A 208 15.12 37.52 36.50
N TYR A 209 14.77 36.32 36.04
CA TYR A 209 13.39 35.85 36.00
C TYR A 209 12.96 35.31 37.37
N THR A 210 11.96 35.95 37.98
CA THR A 210 11.45 35.60 39.32
C THR A 210 10.01 35.09 39.31
N GLY A 211 9.46 34.84 38.12
CA GLY A 211 8.13 34.25 38.00
C GLY A 211 8.13 32.77 38.42
N GLU A 212 6.95 32.27 38.77
CA GLU A 212 6.79 30.89 39.21
C GLU A 212 7.02 29.90 38.05
N TYR A 213 6.42 30.15 36.88
CA TYR A 213 6.46 29.20 35.77
C TYR A 213 6.94 29.88 34.49
N ARG A 214 8.00 29.36 33.84
CA ARG A 214 8.57 29.99 32.63
C ARG A 214 7.99 29.39 31.35
N ASP A 215 6.72 29.69 31.11
CA ASP A 215 5.93 29.26 29.95
C ASP A 215 6.09 30.16 28.71
N GLU A 216 6.87 31.23 28.82
CA GLU A 216 7.21 32.13 27.73
C GLU A 216 8.73 32.24 27.53
N PRO A 217 9.20 32.44 26.28
CA PRO A 217 10.59 32.78 26.04
C PRO A 217 10.99 34.08 26.73
N LEU A 218 12.24 34.15 27.20
CA LEU A 218 12.85 35.41 27.61
C LEU A 218 13.62 35.99 26.43
N VAL A 219 13.51 37.29 26.22
CA VAL A 219 14.22 38.02 25.17
C VAL A 219 15.15 39.07 25.79
N ARG A 220 16.40 39.09 25.32
CA ARG A 220 17.36 40.12 25.74
C ARG A 220 17.14 41.40 24.95
N ILE A 221 16.92 42.51 25.65
CA ILE A 221 16.67 43.82 25.03
C ILE A 221 17.88 44.75 25.03
N THR A 222 18.97 44.36 25.69
CA THR A 222 20.24 45.10 25.66
C THR A 222 21.15 44.59 24.53
N PRO A 223 21.82 45.46 23.77
CA PRO A 223 22.73 45.08 22.69
C PRO A 223 23.91 44.20 23.13
N ASP A 224 24.58 43.58 22.15
CA ASP A 224 25.84 42.88 22.37
C ASP A 224 26.92 43.82 22.92
N GLY A 225 27.63 43.36 23.96
CA GLY A 225 28.73 44.11 24.59
C GLY A 225 28.35 44.94 25.81
N GLU A 226 27.06 45.05 26.16
CA GLU A 226 26.67 45.64 27.45
C GLU A 226 27.00 44.70 28.63
N GLU A 227 27.63 45.23 29.68
CA GLU A 227 28.01 44.46 30.88
C GLU A 227 26.77 43.91 31.62
N ARG A 228 25.65 44.63 31.58
CA ARG A 228 24.41 44.25 32.26
C ARG A 228 23.35 43.79 31.27
N LYS A 229 23.26 42.48 31.08
CA LYS A 229 22.20 41.87 30.25
C LYS A 229 20.83 42.07 30.92
N GLN A 230 19.84 42.53 30.16
CA GLN A 230 18.45 42.61 30.61
C GLN A 230 17.56 41.72 29.74
N TYR A 231 16.88 40.78 30.40
CA TYR A 231 15.90 39.90 29.79
C TYR A 231 14.50 40.30 30.24
N ILE A 232 13.54 40.23 29.33
CA ILE A 232 12.10 40.40 29.60
C ILE A 232 11.33 39.22 28.99
N LEU A 233 10.10 38.99 29.42
CA LEU A 233 9.24 38.00 28.76
C LEU A 233 8.91 38.47 27.34
N LEU A 234 8.72 37.54 26.42
CA LEU A 234 8.33 37.86 25.04
C LEU A 234 7.04 38.70 25.00
N SER A 235 6.06 38.44 25.86
CA SER A 235 4.83 39.24 25.98
C SER A 235 5.05 40.69 26.42
N GLN A 236 6.20 41.01 27.01
CA GLN A 236 6.56 42.35 27.47
C GLN A 236 7.28 43.17 26.39
N LEU A 237 7.73 42.52 25.31
CA LEU A 237 8.43 43.17 24.21
C LEU A 237 7.49 44.12 23.47
N GLN A 238 7.88 45.39 23.35
CA GLN A 238 7.05 46.39 22.68
C GLN A 238 7.13 46.26 21.15
N PRO A 239 6.07 46.63 20.40
CA PRO A 239 6.12 46.64 18.94
C PRO A 239 7.30 47.47 18.40
N GLY A 240 8.15 46.83 17.58
CA GLY A 240 9.33 47.46 16.99
C GLY A 240 10.56 47.55 17.91
N GLN A 241 10.49 47.06 19.15
CA GLN A 241 11.64 47.00 20.05
C GLN A 241 12.64 45.92 19.58
N PRO A 242 13.93 46.25 19.42
CA PRO A 242 14.94 45.25 19.08
C PRO A 242 15.20 44.30 20.25
N TYR A 243 15.52 43.06 19.92
CA TYR A 243 16.02 42.06 20.86
C TYR A 243 17.21 41.32 20.24
N TYR A 244 18.09 40.79 21.09
CA TYR A 244 19.43 40.34 20.69
C TYR A 244 19.74 38.90 21.09
N GLU A 245 18.88 38.26 21.89
CA GLU A 245 19.02 36.86 22.31
C GLU A 245 17.65 36.32 22.74
N ILE A 246 17.36 35.04 22.49
CA ILE A 246 16.15 34.35 22.92
C ILE A 246 16.54 33.17 23.81
N ILE A 247 15.97 33.10 25.01
CA ILE A 247 16.03 31.92 25.89
C ILE A 247 14.67 31.20 25.78
N PRO A 248 14.60 29.98 25.19
CA PRO A 248 13.36 29.26 24.99
C PRO A 248 12.62 28.98 26.31
N ALA A 249 11.28 29.00 26.30
CA ALA A 249 10.45 28.58 27.43
C ALA A 249 10.84 27.17 27.91
N GLN A 250 10.72 26.89 29.21
CA GLN A 250 11.02 25.56 29.79
C GLN A 250 9.78 24.66 29.91
N GLU A 251 8.62 25.25 29.64
CA GLU A 251 7.34 24.86 30.23
C GLU A 251 6.19 25.25 29.29
N LEU A 252 5.04 24.57 29.37
CA LEU A 252 3.91 24.73 28.46
C LEU A 252 2.88 25.72 28.99
N LYS A 253 2.53 26.73 28.19
CA LYS A 253 1.39 27.61 28.49
C LYS A 253 0.06 26.90 28.19
N ALA A 254 -0.98 27.18 28.96
CA ALA A 254 -2.33 26.75 28.57
C ALA A 254 -2.70 27.38 27.21
N GLY A 255 -3.22 26.55 26.29
CA GLY A 255 -3.41 26.91 24.88
C GLY A 255 -2.18 26.66 24.00
N ALA A 256 -1.03 26.22 24.53
CA ALA A 256 0.08 25.79 23.71
C ALA A 256 -0.35 24.67 22.77
N GLY A 257 -0.01 24.80 21.49
CA GLY A 257 -0.48 23.91 20.42
C GLY A 257 -1.72 24.39 19.69
N VAL A 258 -2.47 25.41 20.17
CA VAL A 258 -3.57 26.03 19.40
C VAL A 258 -3.03 26.69 18.14
N ASP A 259 -1.94 27.44 18.26
CA ASP A 259 -1.30 28.14 17.15
C ASP A 259 -0.02 27.41 16.71
N GLY A 260 0.30 27.47 15.41
CA GLY A 260 1.51 26.87 14.84
C GLY A 260 1.26 26.02 13.59
N PRO A 261 2.27 25.30 13.09
CA PRO A 261 2.09 24.36 11.99
C PRO A 261 1.25 23.18 12.46
N TYR A 262 0.17 22.89 11.76
CA TYR A 262 -0.66 21.72 12.02
C TYR A 262 -0.10 20.50 11.29
N PHE A 263 -0.10 19.36 11.98
CA PHE A 263 0.25 18.10 11.36
C PHE A 263 -0.84 17.67 10.37
N ILE A 264 -0.43 17.44 9.13
CA ILE A 264 -1.26 16.86 8.08
C ILE A 264 -0.48 15.67 7.52
N PRO A 265 -0.94 14.42 7.74
CA PRO A 265 -0.32 13.27 7.10
C PRO A 265 -0.32 13.41 5.58
N ASP A 266 0.79 13.01 4.97
CA ASP A 266 0.96 13.06 3.52
C ASP A 266 -0.07 12.16 2.81
N TYR A 267 -0.43 11.03 3.45
CA TYR A 267 -1.19 9.93 2.88
C TYR A 267 -2.42 9.56 3.72
N SER A 268 -3.42 8.96 3.09
CA SER A 268 -4.65 8.48 3.74
C SER A 268 -4.58 7.02 4.13
N ILE A 269 -3.69 6.24 3.52
CA ILE A 269 -3.61 4.80 3.69
C ILE A 269 -2.18 4.40 4.06
N SER A 270 -2.07 3.54 5.06
CA SER A 270 -0.86 2.78 5.36
C SER A 270 -1.18 1.29 5.36
N ARG A 271 -0.35 0.47 4.71
CA ARG A 271 -0.40 -0.99 4.77
C ARG A 271 0.88 -1.49 5.42
N SER A 272 0.79 -2.28 6.47
CA SER A 272 1.91 -3.02 7.04
C SER A 272 1.70 -4.53 6.84
N GLY A 273 2.74 -5.26 6.48
CA GLY A 273 2.65 -6.71 6.21
C GLY A 273 3.93 -7.46 6.57
N VAL A 274 3.78 -8.74 6.91
CA VAL A 274 4.90 -9.68 7.08
C VAL A 274 4.82 -10.74 6.00
N ILE A 275 5.89 -10.81 5.21
CA ILE A 275 6.06 -11.76 4.12
C ILE A 275 6.97 -12.89 4.63
N PRO A 276 6.52 -14.16 4.68
CA PRO A 276 7.26 -15.30 5.24
C PRO A 276 8.62 -15.56 4.61
N HIS A 277 8.84 -15.06 3.39
CA HIS A 277 10.16 -15.12 2.74
C HIS A 277 11.21 -14.22 3.41
N GLY A 278 10.83 -13.44 4.43
CA GLY A 278 11.75 -12.78 5.34
C GLY A 278 11.74 -11.26 5.27
N SER A 279 10.64 -10.64 4.85
CA SER A 279 10.54 -9.18 4.74
C SER A 279 9.33 -8.66 5.48
N THR A 280 9.49 -7.59 6.25
CA THR A 280 8.37 -6.79 6.78
C THR A 280 8.28 -5.51 5.98
N ILE A 281 7.07 -5.15 5.55
CA ILE A 281 6.83 -4.01 4.68
C ILE A 281 5.91 -2.99 5.34
N THR A 282 6.07 -1.73 4.96
CA THR A 282 5.13 -0.65 5.18
C THR A 282 4.99 0.12 3.87
N LEU A 283 3.78 0.18 3.33
CA LEU A 283 3.43 0.95 2.14
C LEU A 283 2.57 2.13 2.55
N LEU A 284 2.77 3.27 1.92
CA LEU A 284 1.97 4.47 2.10
C LEU A 284 1.30 4.84 0.79
N GLY A 285 0.10 5.40 0.85
CA GLY A 285 -0.63 5.72 -0.37
C GLY A 285 -1.96 6.41 -0.18
N ASP A 286 -2.64 6.58 -1.30
CA ASP A 286 -3.88 7.32 -1.40
C ASP A 286 -4.81 6.68 -2.45
N ILE A 287 -6.05 7.16 -2.48
CA ILE A 287 -6.94 6.93 -3.61
C ILE A 287 -6.49 7.82 -4.76
N ILE A 288 -6.34 7.24 -5.95
CA ILE A 288 -6.00 7.95 -7.18
C ILE A 288 -7.27 8.62 -7.74
N PRO A 289 -7.33 9.96 -7.78
CA PRO A 289 -8.49 10.64 -8.30
C PRO A 289 -8.51 10.72 -9.83
N GLN A 290 -9.70 10.81 -10.40
CA GLN A 290 -9.90 11.33 -11.74
C GLN A 290 -10.20 12.83 -11.67
N ASN A 291 -9.40 13.64 -12.35
CA ASN A 291 -9.59 15.10 -12.41
C ASN A 291 -10.22 15.52 -13.73
N THR A 292 -11.16 16.45 -13.65
CA THR A 292 -11.68 17.24 -14.76
C THR A 292 -11.28 18.70 -14.55
N ALA A 293 -11.65 19.61 -15.48
CA ALA A 293 -11.34 21.03 -15.33
C ALA A 293 -11.88 21.63 -14.02
N ASP A 294 -13.05 21.16 -13.57
CA ASP A 294 -13.79 21.78 -12.45
C ASP A 294 -13.93 20.86 -11.22
N ASN A 295 -13.74 19.53 -11.37
CA ASN A 295 -14.05 18.55 -10.32
C ASN A 295 -13.00 17.45 -10.19
N THR A 296 -12.80 16.98 -8.96
CA THR A 296 -11.99 15.82 -8.59
C THR A 296 -12.91 14.70 -8.12
N PHE A 297 -12.79 13.52 -8.72
CA PHE A 297 -13.60 12.34 -8.41
C PHE A 297 -12.73 11.23 -7.82
N TYR A 298 -13.14 10.69 -6.67
CA TYR A 298 -12.49 9.54 -6.02
C TYR A 298 -13.21 8.21 -6.27
N LEU A 299 -14.50 8.29 -6.64
CA LEU A 299 -15.25 7.20 -7.25
C LEU A 299 -15.28 7.46 -8.75
N ILE A 300 -14.78 6.51 -9.53
CA ILE A 300 -14.63 6.64 -10.98
C ILE A 300 -15.71 5.81 -11.65
N GLU A 301 -16.49 6.43 -12.54
CA GLU A 301 -17.52 5.75 -13.31
C GLU A 301 -16.92 4.86 -14.42
N GLY A 302 -17.53 3.69 -14.64
CA GLY A 302 -17.12 2.69 -15.62
C GLY A 302 -16.04 1.73 -15.10
N SER A 303 -15.32 1.09 -16.03
CA SER A 303 -14.27 0.11 -15.73
C SER A 303 -12.88 0.75 -15.64
N PRO A 304 -11.96 0.19 -14.81
CA PRO A 304 -10.53 0.50 -14.90
C PRO A 304 -9.99 0.37 -16.32
N LYS A 305 -8.99 1.19 -16.63
CA LYS A 305 -8.35 1.23 -17.95
C LYS A 305 -7.01 0.52 -17.90
N PHE A 306 -6.89 -0.54 -18.69
CA PHE A 306 -5.65 -1.27 -18.92
C PHE A 306 -5.22 -1.13 -20.38
N PRO A 307 -3.91 -1.21 -20.67
CA PRO A 307 -3.40 -1.00 -22.02
C PRO A 307 -3.65 -2.19 -22.96
N TYR A 308 -3.55 -1.90 -24.26
CA TYR A 308 -3.66 -2.87 -25.35
C TYR A 308 -2.51 -2.71 -26.33
N GLY A 309 -2.27 -3.74 -27.11
CA GLY A 309 -1.32 -3.76 -28.20
C GLY A 309 0.10 -3.41 -27.74
N LYS A 310 0.70 -2.45 -28.45
CA LYS A 310 2.03 -1.92 -28.13
C LYS A 310 2.08 -1.07 -26.86
N GLU A 311 0.97 -0.45 -26.44
CA GLU A 311 0.93 0.33 -25.20
C GLU A 311 1.04 -0.56 -23.96
N ALA A 312 0.74 -1.86 -24.11
CA ALA A 312 0.95 -2.84 -23.05
C ALA A 312 2.45 -3.12 -22.79
N TRP A 313 3.38 -2.63 -23.62
CA TRP A 313 4.80 -2.71 -23.33
C TRP A 313 5.26 -1.56 -22.41
N ASP A 314 4.89 -1.60 -21.13
CA ASP A 314 5.30 -0.63 -20.10
C ASP A 314 6.16 -1.30 -19.02
N THR A 315 7.44 -0.95 -18.99
CA THR A 315 8.44 -1.49 -18.05
C THR A 315 8.09 -1.37 -16.57
N ASN A 316 7.11 -0.55 -16.18
CA ASN A 316 6.63 -0.51 -14.79
C ASN A 316 5.81 -1.74 -14.39
N HIS A 317 5.24 -2.46 -15.36
CA HIS A 317 4.34 -3.59 -15.15
C HIS A 317 4.86 -4.88 -15.81
N LEU A 318 6.04 -4.84 -16.45
CA LEU A 318 6.62 -6.03 -17.06
C LEU A 318 7.36 -6.86 -16.02
N SER A 319 7.25 -8.17 -16.14
CA SER A 319 8.12 -9.14 -15.48
C SER A 319 9.55 -9.14 -16.05
N ILE A 320 9.88 -8.20 -16.96
CA ILE A 320 11.20 -7.98 -17.54
C ILE A 320 11.81 -6.75 -16.89
N SER A 321 12.97 -6.91 -16.25
CA SER A 321 13.69 -5.78 -15.67
C SER A 321 14.21 -4.81 -16.74
N ARG A 322 14.17 -3.50 -16.44
CA ARG A 322 14.69 -2.43 -17.30
C ARG A 322 16.17 -2.62 -17.66
N THR A 323 16.95 -3.20 -16.77
CA THR A 323 18.39 -3.43 -16.93
C THR A 323 18.72 -4.64 -17.82
N MET A 324 17.73 -5.45 -18.20
CA MET A 324 17.92 -6.60 -19.10
C MET A 324 17.86 -6.23 -20.59
N GLY A 325 17.85 -4.95 -20.92
CA GLY A 325 17.79 -4.49 -22.31
C GLY A 325 16.41 -4.65 -22.96
N ASN A 326 15.34 -4.81 -22.17
CA ASN A 326 13.95 -4.69 -22.61
C ASN A 326 13.59 -5.57 -23.83
N ALA A 327 14.06 -6.81 -23.87
CA ALA A 327 13.91 -7.73 -25.01
C ALA A 327 14.49 -7.24 -26.36
N GLY A 328 15.37 -6.24 -26.36
CA GLY A 328 15.85 -5.60 -27.59
C GLY A 328 14.80 -4.73 -28.29
N VAL A 329 13.72 -4.36 -27.59
CA VAL A 329 12.70 -3.44 -28.09
C VAL A 329 13.29 -2.05 -28.28
N THR A 330 13.01 -1.46 -29.45
CA THR A 330 13.31 -0.06 -29.78
C THR A 330 12.00 0.72 -29.96
N PRO A 331 12.02 2.06 -29.95
CA PRO A 331 10.82 2.87 -30.22
C PRO A 331 10.11 2.50 -31.54
N ASP A 332 10.86 2.05 -32.54
CA ASP A 332 10.34 1.64 -33.84
C ASP A 332 9.85 0.18 -33.88
N ASN A 333 10.21 -0.64 -32.89
CA ASN A 333 9.93 -2.07 -32.84
C ASN A 333 9.48 -2.54 -31.44
N ILE A 334 8.33 -2.03 -31.01
CA ILE A 334 7.66 -2.44 -29.76
C ILE A 334 6.89 -3.74 -29.98
N ILE A 335 7.05 -4.70 -29.07
CA ILE A 335 6.30 -5.95 -29.05
C ILE A 335 4.85 -5.66 -28.67
N ASP A 336 3.93 -6.13 -29.50
CA ASP A 336 2.50 -6.05 -29.27
C ASP A 336 2.06 -7.26 -28.43
N LEU A 337 1.63 -7.03 -27.20
CA LEU A 337 1.27 -8.11 -26.26
C LEU A 337 -0.13 -8.70 -26.51
N ASP A 338 -0.88 -8.20 -27.50
CA ASP A 338 -2.12 -8.82 -27.97
C ASP A 338 -1.90 -9.67 -29.24
N LYS A 339 -0.63 -9.84 -29.66
CA LYS A 339 -0.21 -10.74 -30.76
C LYS A 339 0.58 -11.93 -30.20
N PRO A 340 0.74 -13.03 -30.97
CA PRO A 340 1.68 -14.08 -30.60
C PRO A 340 3.07 -13.54 -30.34
N ALA A 341 3.83 -14.20 -29.46
CA ALA A 341 5.21 -13.86 -29.20
C ALA A 341 6.03 -13.78 -30.51
N PRO A 342 6.99 -12.85 -30.62
CA PRO A 342 7.81 -12.72 -31.84
C PRO A 342 8.54 -14.01 -32.22
N ASP A 343 8.71 -14.28 -33.52
CA ASP A 343 9.31 -15.54 -34.02
C ASP A 343 10.67 -15.88 -33.39
N TRP A 344 11.51 -14.86 -33.12
CA TRP A 344 12.84 -15.04 -32.53
C TRP A 344 12.81 -15.70 -31.14
N VAL A 345 11.68 -15.62 -30.43
CA VAL A 345 11.50 -16.21 -29.10
C VAL A 345 11.70 -17.73 -29.12
N HIS A 346 11.56 -18.37 -30.27
CA HIS A 346 11.78 -19.82 -30.45
C HIS A 346 13.09 -20.16 -31.16
N GLU A 347 13.94 -19.18 -31.46
CA GLU A 347 15.26 -19.41 -32.05
C GLU A 347 16.28 -19.90 -31.03
N THR A 348 17.25 -20.70 -31.46
CA THR A 348 18.43 -21.02 -30.65
C THR A 348 19.36 -19.80 -30.59
N LEU A 349 19.59 -19.29 -29.37
CA LEU A 349 20.48 -18.15 -29.17
C LEU A 349 21.97 -18.56 -29.14
N ASN A 350 22.83 -17.70 -29.68
CA ASN A 350 24.29 -17.85 -29.77
C ASN A 350 24.97 -16.45 -29.74
N ASP A 351 26.30 -16.44 -29.85
CA ASP A 351 27.09 -15.19 -29.80
C ASP A 351 26.79 -14.20 -30.95
N ASP A 352 26.20 -14.66 -32.06
CA ASP A 352 25.86 -13.80 -33.19
C ASP A 352 24.49 -13.10 -32.99
N ASN A 353 23.47 -13.82 -32.49
CA ASN A 353 22.11 -13.29 -32.35
C ASN A 353 21.76 -12.82 -30.91
N ASP A 354 22.59 -13.15 -29.91
CA ASP A 354 22.57 -12.66 -28.52
C ASP A 354 24.00 -12.41 -27.98
N PRO A 355 24.77 -11.46 -28.57
CA PRO A 355 26.18 -11.21 -28.22
C PRO A 355 26.41 -10.82 -26.75
N GLY A 356 25.37 -10.35 -26.06
CA GLY A 356 25.40 -10.00 -24.64
C GLY A 356 24.85 -11.07 -23.70
N SER A 357 24.33 -12.20 -24.23
CA SER A 357 23.59 -13.21 -23.45
C SER A 357 22.46 -12.61 -22.61
N ASN A 358 21.81 -11.54 -23.09
CA ASN A 358 20.73 -10.84 -22.39
C ASN A 358 19.37 -11.29 -22.90
N LYS A 359 19.25 -11.56 -24.21
CA LYS A 359 18.00 -12.01 -24.81
C LYS A 359 17.56 -13.35 -24.24
N ILE A 360 18.49 -14.23 -23.85
CA ILE A 360 18.17 -15.54 -23.25
C ILE A 360 17.25 -15.45 -22.03
N TYR A 361 17.40 -14.41 -21.20
CA TYR A 361 16.55 -14.23 -20.03
C TYR A 361 15.14 -13.78 -20.41
N THR A 362 15.05 -12.89 -21.39
CA THR A 362 13.76 -12.37 -21.86
C THR A 362 13.02 -13.39 -22.74
N GLN A 363 13.77 -14.21 -23.48
CA GLN A 363 13.26 -15.31 -24.29
C GLN A 363 12.42 -16.26 -23.45
N ARG A 364 12.92 -16.64 -22.26
CA ARG A 364 12.19 -17.55 -21.35
C ARG A 364 10.84 -16.99 -20.91
N ILE A 365 10.77 -15.70 -20.63
CA ILE A 365 9.53 -15.03 -20.22
C ILE A 365 8.54 -14.99 -21.39
N LEU A 366 9.01 -14.60 -22.57
CA LEU A 366 8.18 -14.51 -23.78
C LEU A 366 7.74 -15.87 -24.32
N ALA A 367 8.53 -16.93 -24.10
CA ALA A 367 8.25 -18.29 -24.54
C ALA A 367 7.37 -19.08 -23.57
N ASP A 368 7.03 -18.51 -22.42
CA ASP A 368 6.25 -19.18 -21.37
C ASP A 368 4.82 -19.49 -21.84
N ASP A 369 4.28 -20.63 -21.39
CA ASP A 369 2.93 -21.09 -21.75
C ASP A 369 1.81 -20.12 -21.30
N LEU A 370 2.10 -19.25 -20.32
CA LEU A 370 1.17 -18.22 -19.84
C LEU A 370 1.29 -16.90 -20.58
N TYR A 371 2.07 -16.80 -21.66
CA TYR A 371 2.11 -15.61 -22.50
C TYR A 371 0.68 -15.18 -22.92
N PRO A 372 0.34 -13.87 -22.83
CA PRO A 372 1.20 -12.72 -22.50
C PRO A 372 1.31 -12.43 -21.00
N TYR A 373 0.60 -13.16 -20.14
CA TYR A 373 0.55 -12.90 -18.70
C TYR A 373 1.88 -13.16 -17.99
N SER A 374 2.72 -14.05 -18.52
CA SER A 374 4.11 -14.23 -18.05
C SER A 374 4.97 -12.98 -18.21
N VAL A 375 4.67 -12.15 -19.21
CA VAL A 375 5.41 -10.92 -19.53
C VAL A 375 4.82 -9.74 -18.79
N ARG A 376 3.50 -9.67 -18.71
CA ARG A 376 2.76 -8.56 -18.10
C ARG A 376 1.50 -9.09 -17.40
N PRO A 377 1.58 -9.47 -16.12
CA PRO A 377 0.50 -10.15 -15.42
C PRO A 377 -0.81 -9.35 -15.33
N ASP A 378 -0.77 -8.03 -15.16
CA ASP A 378 -1.96 -7.16 -15.04
C ASP A 378 -2.91 -7.23 -16.26
N LEU A 379 -2.45 -7.74 -17.42
CA LEU A 379 -3.33 -8.06 -18.54
C LEU A 379 -4.38 -9.14 -18.19
N ARG A 380 -4.14 -9.97 -17.17
CA ARG A 380 -5.14 -10.90 -16.65
C ARG A 380 -6.32 -10.17 -16.00
N LEU A 381 -6.05 -9.06 -15.33
CA LEU A 381 -7.07 -8.19 -14.73
C LEU A 381 -7.93 -7.55 -15.83
N ARG A 382 -7.27 -6.97 -16.84
CA ARG A 382 -7.89 -6.43 -18.06
C ARG A 382 -8.83 -7.44 -18.71
N ASP A 383 -8.35 -8.66 -18.91
CA ASP A 383 -9.08 -9.68 -19.66
C ASP A 383 -10.28 -10.24 -18.88
N THR A 384 -10.23 -10.19 -17.55
CA THR A 384 -11.38 -10.46 -16.67
C THR A 384 -12.47 -9.40 -16.81
N LEU A 385 -12.11 -8.13 -17.03
CA LEU A 385 -13.09 -7.05 -17.18
C LEU A 385 -13.84 -7.08 -18.52
N ARG A 386 -13.30 -7.72 -19.57
CA ARG A 386 -13.90 -7.74 -20.93
C ARG A 386 -15.33 -8.29 -20.96
N GLY A 387 -15.67 -9.21 -20.07
CA GLY A 387 -16.98 -9.85 -19.98
C GLY A 387 -17.92 -9.25 -18.95
N GLN A 388 -17.51 -8.18 -18.26
CA GLN A 388 -18.20 -7.66 -17.08
C GLN A 388 -18.78 -6.26 -17.32
N LYS A 389 -19.88 -5.96 -16.64
CA LYS A 389 -20.44 -4.61 -16.58
C LYS A 389 -19.98 -3.94 -15.28
N VAL A 390 -18.88 -3.20 -15.34
CA VAL A 390 -18.43 -2.39 -14.20
C VAL A 390 -19.23 -1.08 -14.17
N SER A 391 -19.85 -0.80 -13.03
CA SER A 391 -20.58 0.45 -12.79
C SER A 391 -19.61 1.57 -12.42
N ASN A 392 -18.77 1.33 -11.42
CA ASN A 392 -17.77 2.27 -10.93
C ASN A 392 -16.66 1.54 -10.17
N TYR A 393 -15.57 2.24 -9.86
CA TYR A 393 -14.47 1.73 -9.06
C TYR A 393 -13.77 2.81 -8.24
N VAL A 394 -13.04 2.38 -7.23
CA VAL A 394 -12.05 3.17 -6.48
C VAL A 394 -10.68 2.56 -6.71
N HIS A 395 -9.71 3.38 -7.12
CA HIS A 395 -8.33 2.96 -7.33
C HIS A 395 -7.45 3.44 -6.18
N VAL A 396 -6.86 2.49 -5.45
CA VAL A 396 -5.89 2.74 -4.38
C VAL A 396 -4.52 2.40 -4.90
N ARG A 397 -3.56 3.31 -4.69
CA ARG A 397 -2.15 3.05 -4.98
C ARG A 397 -1.30 3.31 -3.75
N MET A 398 -0.43 2.37 -3.42
CA MET A 398 0.51 2.47 -2.32
C MET A 398 1.91 2.07 -2.78
N SER A 399 2.92 2.66 -2.14
CA SER A 399 4.31 2.27 -2.36
C SER A 399 5.11 2.34 -1.06
N SER A 400 6.15 1.52 -1.00
CA SER A 400 7.23 1.65 -0.03
C SER A 400 8.12 2.86 -0.30
N LYS A 401 8.18 3.35 -1.54
CA LYS A 401 8.97 4.52 -1.96
C LYS A 401 8.09 5.60 -2.56
N MET A 402 8.00 6.72 -1.87
CA MET A 402 7.17 7.84 -2.31
C MET A 402 8.03 8.91 -2.98
N LYS A 403 7.50 9.52 -4.06
CA LYS A 403 8.18 10.64 -4.75
C LYS A 403 8.44 11.84 -3.84
N THR A 404 7.56 12.08 -2.87
CA THR A 404 7.60 13.19 -1.92
C THR A 404 7.07 12.74 -0.56
N GLY A 405 7.25 13.53 0.50
CA GLY A 405 6.68 13.24 1.83
C GLY A 405 7.29 12.02 2.52
N ALA A 406 6.57 11.51 3.52
CA ALA A 406 6.94 10.33 4.28
C ALA A 406 7.18 9.11 3.37
N GLN A 407 8.19 8.32 3.71
CA GLN A 407 8.49 7.08 3.01
C GLN A 407 7.85 5.91 3.75
N GLY A 408 7.54 4.85 2.99
CA GLY A 408 7.28 3.55 3.59
C GLY A 408 8.57 2.94 4.13
N GLY A 409 8.58 1.62 4.31
CA GLY A 409 9.75 0.92 4.82
C GLY A 409 9.75 -0.55 4.49
N ILE A 410 10.95 -1.11 4.35
CA ILE A 410 11.18 -2.53 4.16
C ILE A 410 12.28 -2.95 5.15
N LEU A 411 12.01 -3.99 5.92
CA LEU A 411 12.98 -4.61 6.82
C LEU A 411 13.18 -6.06 6.39
N ASN A 412 14.35 -6.34 5.82
CA ASN A 412 14.76 -7.66 5.38
C ASN A 412 15.45 -8.44 6.52
N VAL A 413 15.18 -9.74 6.62
CA VAL A 413 15.98 -10.65 7.44
C VAL A 413 17.42 -10.75 6.90
N PRO A 414 18.41 -11.15 7.72
CA PRO A 414 19.82 -11.13 7.31
C PRO A 414 20.14 -11.88 6.01
N PHE A 415 19.46 -13.00 5.74
CA PHE A 415 19.68 -13.78 4.51
C PHE A 415 19.21 -13.02 3.26
N VAL A 416 17.96 -12.55 3.26
CA VAL A 416 17.38 -11.74 2.17
C VAL A 416 18.22 -10.49 1.97
N ASN A 417 18.55 -9.77 3.05
CA ASN A 417 19.37 -8.56 2.97
C ASN A 417 20.75 -8.78 2.34
N ARG A 418 21.33 -9.98 2.49
CA ARG A 418 22.66 -10.31 1.99
C ARG A 418 22.66 -10.72 0.52
N PHE A 419 21.66 -11.49 0.09
CA PHE A 419 21.70 -12.18 -1.20
C PHE A 419 20.70 -11.65 -2.21
N VAL A 420 19.53 -11.20 -1.76
CA VAL A 420 18.42 -10.82 -2.62
C VAL A 420 17.55 -9.79 -1.90
N PRO A 421 18.05 -8.58 -1.60
CA PRO A 421 17.30 -7.64 -0.79
C PRO A 421 16.02 -7.21 -1.53
N THR A 422 14.89 -7.24 -0.81
CA THR A 422 13.70 -6.53 -1.27
C THR A 422 13.96 -5.04 -1.07
N VAL A 423 13.82 -4.25 -2.14
CA VAL A 423 14.18 -2.83 -2.14
C VAL A 423 13.00 -1.91 -2.39
N GLU A 424 11.93 -2.42 -2.97
CA GLU A 424 10.73 -1.65 -3.28
C GLU A 424 9.54 -2.60 -3.41
N VAL A 425 8.40 -2.14 -2.93
CA VAL A 425 7.11 -2.77 -3.09
C VAL A 425 6.11 -1.71 -3.52
N ASP A 426 5.42 -2.00 -4.60
CA ASP A 426 4.28 -1.23 -5.12
C ASP A 426 3.02 -2.08 -5.06
N MET A 427 1.89 -1.42 -4.83
CA MET A 427 0.58 -2.06 -4.77
C MET A 427 -0.46 -1.15 -5.41
N ASP A 428 -1.14 -1.67 -6.41
CA ASP A 428 -2.33 -1.08 -7.01
C ASP A 428 -3.54 -1.97 -6.70
N MET A 429 -4.65 -1.36 -6.27
CA MET A 429 -5.90 -2.05 -5.94
C MET A 429 -7.07 -1.33 -6.59
N TRP A 430 -7.95 -2.08 -7.24
CA TRP A 430 -9.21 -1.60 -7.78
C TRP A 430 -10.34 -2.29 -7.05
N ILE A 431 -11.15 -1.50 -6.33
CA ILE A 431 -12.37 -1.97 -5.66
C ILE A 431 -13.53 -1.53 -6.53
N GLU A 432 -14.25 -2.49 -7.09
CA GLU A 432 -15.15 -2.29 -8.23
C GLU A 432 -16.58 -2.72 -7.87
N THR A 433 -17.57 -1.99 -8.39
CA THR A 433 -18.97 -2.41 -8.39
C THR A 433 -19.28 -3.06 -9.74
N ILE A 434 -19.54 -4.37 -9.74
CA ILE A 434 -19.94 -5.16 -10.90
C ILE A 434 -21.46 -5.33 -10.91
N ILE A 435 -22.09 -5.15 -12.07
CA ILE A 435 -23.51 -5.45 -12.28
C ILE A 435 -23.62 -6.81 -12.97
N GLU A 436 -24.11 -7.82 -12.26
CA GLU A 436 -24.25 -9.20 -12.73
C GLU A 436 -25.66 -9.71 -12.36
N ASP A 437 -26.41 -10.24 -13.34
CA ASP A 437 -27.79 -10.71 -13.16
C ASP A 437 -28.74 -9.72 -12.45
N GLY A 438 -28.51 -8.41 -12.69
CA GLY A 438 -29.29 -7.33 -12.08
C GLY A 438 -28.93 -7.01 -10.62
N LYS A 439 -27.87 -7.61 -10.08
CA LYS A 439 -27.34 -7.35 -8.74
C LYS A 439 -26.01 -6.60 -8.80
N GLU A 440 -25.76 -5.77 -7.79
CA GLU A 440 -24.46 -5.14 -7.56
C GLU A 440 -23.60 -6.04 -6.68
N ILE A 441 -22.41 -6.39 -7.17
CA ILE A 441 -21.43 -7.23 -6.49
C ILE A 441 -20.13 -6.45 -6.38
N LEU A 442 -19.43 -6.58 -5.25
CA LEU A 442 -18.08 -6.04 -5.15
C LEU A 442 -17.05 -7.02 -5.72
N GLN A 443 -16.13 -6.48 -6.50
CA GLN A 443 -14.94 -7.16 -7.00
C GLN A 443 -13.69 -6.41 -6.55
N LEU A 444 -12.63 -7.15 -6.22
CA LEU A 444 -11.32 -6.62 -5.89
C LEU A 444 -10.31 -7.15 -6.91
N GLN A 445 -9.73 -6.25 -7.70
CA GLN A 445 -8.53 -6.54 -8.48
C GLN A 445 -7.33 -5.91 -7.81
N TYR A 446 -6.16 -6.57 -7.88
CA TYR A 446 -4.93 -5.96 -7.41
C TYR A 446 -3.72 -6.40 -8.23
N GLU A 447 -2.68 -5.56 -8.19
CA GLU A 447 -1.32 -5.85 -8.65
C GLU A 447 -0.36 -5.48 -7.52
N GLN A 448 0.45 -6.46 -7.11
CA GLN A 448 1.56 -6.26 -6.19
C GLN A 448 2.86 -6.49 -6.95
N ILE A 449 3.75 -5.51 -6.94
CA ILE A 449 5.08 -5.60 -7.55
C ILE A 449 6.12 -5.48 -6.45
N VAL A 450 6.90 -6.54 -6.26
CA VAL A 450 8.00 -6.61 -5.29
C VAL A 450 9.31 -6.61 -6.06
N PHE A 451 10.09 -5.55 -5.91
CA PHE A 451 11.40 -5.45 -6.54
C PHE A 451 12.48 -6.03 -5.64
N PHE A 452 13.20 -6.99 -6.19
CA PHE A 452 14.39 -7.59 -5.60
C PHE A 452 15.63 -7.15 -6.36
N GLU A 453 16.73 -6.90 -5.65
CA GLU A 453 18.02 -6.69 -6.29
C GLU A 453 18.78 -8.01 -6.39
N PHE A 454 19.31 -8.26 -7.59
CA PHE A 454 20.16 -9.41 -7.88
C PHE A 454 21.43 -8.96 -8.58
N ASP A 455 22.53 -9.71 -8.41
CA ASP A 455 23.69 -9.57 -9.29
C ASP A 455 23.29 -9.89 -10.73
N PHE A 456 23.84 -9.25 -11.75
CA PHE A 456 23.46 -9.45 -13.14
C PHE A 456 24.66 -9.31 -14.07
N GLY A 457 24.57 -10.00 -15.21
CA GLY A 457 25.61 -9.98 -16.23
C GLY A 457 26.86 -10.78 -15.84
N ASN A 458 27.91 -10.61 -16.65
CA ASN A 458 29.21 -11.26 -16.45
C ASN A 458 30.21 -10.32 -15.73
N ASP A 459 29.81 -9.09 -15.43
CA ASP A 459 30.64 -8.03 -14.83
C ASP A 459 30.34 -7.81 -13.33
N GLY A 460 29.35 -8.52 -12.78
CA GLY A 460 28.92 -8.36 -11.40
C GLY A 460 28.10 -7.10 -11.14
N GLY A 461 27.44 -6.55 -12.18
CA GLY A 461 26.45 -5.49 -12.03
C GLY A 461 25.24 -5.94 -11.19
N THR A 462 24.28 -5.04 -10.98
CA THR A 462 23.03 -5.38 -10.29
C THR A 462 21.81 -5.06 -11.17
N THR A 463 20.76 -5.85 -11.01
CA THR A 463 19.46 -5.67 -11.66
C THR A 463 18.38 -5.60 -10.59
N SER A 464 17.43 -4.68 -10.73
CA SER A 464 16.23 -4.65 -9.91
C SER A 464 15.11 -5.34 -10.69
N TRP A 465 14.68 -6.51 -10.22
CA TRP A 465 13.75 -7.34 -10.96
C TRP A 465 12.42 -7.48 -10.21
N PRO A 466 11.28 -7.22 -10.88
CA PRO A 466 9.97 -7.36 -10.26
C PRO A 466 9.53 -8.83 -10.12
N HIS A 467 9.05 -9.18 -8.94
CA HIS A 467 8.07 -10.25 -8.74
C HIS A 467 6.70 -9.60 -8.80
N ILE A 468 5.81 -10.13 -9.63
CA ILE A 468 4.50 -9.53 -9.86
C ILE A 468 3.44 -10.55 -9.49
N GLN A 469 2.50 -10.16 -8.65
CA GLN A 469 1.33 -10.95 -8.27
C GLN A 469 0.09 -10.16 -8.62
N VAL A 470 -0.83 -10.77 -9.36
CA VAL A 470 -2.12 -10.18 -9.68
C VAL A 470 -3.25 -11.16 -9.41
N ASN A 471 -4.40 -10.64 -9.01
CA ASN A 471 -5.61 -11.47 -8.92
C ASN A 471 -6.88 -10.67 -9.08
N THR A 472 -7.94 -11.35 -9.53
CA THR A 472 -9.32 -10.88 -9.40
C THR A 472 -10.03 -11.71 -8.35
N LEU A 473 -10.54 -11.05 -7.32
CA LEU A 473 -11.19 -11.64 -6.18
C LEU A 473 -12.64 -11.15 -6.06
N ARG A 474 -13.53 -12.03 -5.62
CA ARG A 474 -14.88 -11.68 -5.16
C ARG A 474 -15.10 -12.25 -3.77
N LYS A 475 -16.12 -11.77 -3.07
CA LYS A 475 -16.49 -12.41 -1.79
C LYS A 475 -16.95 -13.84 -2.05
N ILE A 476 -16.69 -14.75 -1.12
CA ILE A 476 -16.96 -16.19 -1.29
C ILE A 476 -18.42 -16.48 -1.67
N GLN A 477 -19.38 -15.68 -1.18
CA GLN A 477 -20.80 -15.85 -1.52
C GLN A 477 -21.17 -15.39 -2.94
N ASP A 478 -20.29 -14.66 -3.62
CA ASP A 478 -20.53 -14.00 -4.91
C ASP A 478 -19.78 -14.66 -6.08
N ILE A 479 -19.10 -15.79 -5.83
CA ILE A 479 -18.50 -16.64 -6.88
C ILE A 479 -19.42 -17.83 -7.25
N PRO A 480 -19.31 -18.34 -8.49
CA PRO A 480 -20.03 -19.54 -8.95
C PRO A 480 -19.84 -20.75 -8.03
N GLU A 481 -20.87 -21.62 -7.97
CA GLU A 481 -20.91 -22.76 -7.03
C GLU A 481 -19.77 -23.77 -7.25
N ASP A 482 -19.41 -24.04 -8.51
CA ASP A 482 -18.32 -24.93 -8.90
C ASP A 482 -16.96 -24.41 -8.39
N GLN A 483 -16.70 -23.11 -8.55
CA GLN A 483 -15.49 -22.47 -8.03
C GLN A 483 -15.49 -22.43 -6.51
N ARG A 484 -16.64 -22.16 -5.89
CA ARG A 484 -16.79 -22.13 -4.44
C ARG A 484 -16.43 -23.47 -3.80
N LYS A 485 -16.88 -24.58 -4.39
CA LYS A 485 -16.54 -25.93 -3.91
C LYS A 485 -15.03 -26.17 -3.89
N VAL A 486 -14.33 -25.76 -4.95
CA VAL A 486 -12.86 -25.84 -5.01
C VAL A 486 -12.23 -24.99 -3.90
N ILE A 487 -12.68 -23.75 -3.72
CA ILE A 487 -12.17 -22.87 -2.67
C ILE A 487 -12.42 -23.44 -1.27
N GLU A 488 -13.60 -23.96 -0.99
CA GLU A 488 -13.97 -24.58 0.29
C GLU A 488 -13.11 -25.82 0.56
N GLU A 489 -12.93 -26.69 -0.44
CA GLU A 489 -12.06 -27.85 -0.35
C GLU A 489 -10.61 -27.45 -0.07
N GLN A 490 -10.10 -26.45 -0.78
CA GLN A 490 -8.68 -26.08 -0.71
C GLN A 490 -8.33 -25.23 0.50
N PHE A 491 -9.23 -24.39 1.03
CA PHE A 491 -8.88 -23.42 2.08
C PHE A 491 -9.65 -23.57 3.39
N PHE A 492 -10.70 -24.38 3.44
CA PHE A 492 -11.60 -24.47 4.62
C PHE A 492 -11.78 -25.89 5.14
N ASN A 493 -11.64 -26.92 4.31
CA ASN A 493 -11.70 -28.30 4.77
C ASN A 493 -10.41 -28.72 5.49
N THR A 494 -10.53 -29.00 6.79
CA THR A 494 -9.44 -29.48 7.65
C THR A 494 -9.22 -31.00 7.58
N THR A 495 -9.89 -31.71 6.67
CA THR A 495 -9.89 -33.18 6.58
C THR A 495 -8.93 -33.78 5.54
N GLY A 496 -8.11 -32.96 4.87
CA GLY A 496 -7.00 -33.46 4.04
C GLY A 496 -5.74 -33.61 4.89
N SER A 497 -5.10 -34.77 4.79
CA SER A 497 -3.76 -35.07 5.33
C SER A 497 -2.86 -33.84 5.36
N SER A 498 -2.07 -33.67 6.41
CA SER A 498 -0.86 -32.86 6.35
C SER A 498 0.01 -33.42 5.22
N ASP A 499 -0.25 -33.00 3.99
CA ASP A 499 0.68 -33.20 2.91
C ASP A 499 1.95 -32.55 3.40
N SER A 500 2.96 -33.39 3.64
CA SER A 500 4.28 -33.00 4.06
C SER A 500 4.67 -31.76 3.27
N ALA A 501 5.11 -30.70 3.94
CA ALA A 501 5.71 -29.54 3.30
C ALA A 501 6.65 -30.06 2.20
N SER A 502 6.21 -29.94 0.94
CA SER A 502 6.94 -30.54 -0.16
C SER A 502 8.19 -29.71 -0.37
N GLY A 503 9.33 -30.39 -0.34
CA GLY A 503 10.64 -29.81 -0.62
C GLY A 503 10.64 -29.02 -1.93
N CYS A 504 11.64 -28.15 -2.03
CA CYS A 504 11.90 -27.22 -3.12
C CYS A 504 11.30 -27.63 -4.48
N PRO A 505 10.69 -26.68 -5.22
CA PRO A 505 10.16 -26.93 -6.56
C PRO A 505 11.32 -27.19 -7.52
N TYR A 506 11.77 -28.44 -7.59
CA TYR A 506 12.72 -28.88 -8.60
C TYR A 506 12.41 -30.33 -8.95
N HIS A 507 11.46 -30.51 -9.87
CA HIS A 507 11.45 -31.61 -10.82
C HIS A 507 10.62 -31.22 -12.06
N LYS A 508 11.25 -30.50 -12.97
CA LYS A 508 11.06 -30.73 -14.41
C LYS A 508 12.46 -30.95 -14.99
N GLY A 509 12.66 -32.17 -15.51
CA GLY A 509 13.85 -32.53 -16.29
C GLY A 509 13.77 -31.99 -17.70
#